data_AF-A0A914E5C5-F1
#
_entry.id   AF-A0A914E5C5-F1
#
_cell.length_a   1.000
_cell.length_b   1.000
_cell.length_c   1.000
_cell.angle_alpha   90.00
_cell.angle_beta   90.00
_cell.angle_gamma   90.00
#
_symmetry.space_group_name_H-M   'P 1'
#
loop_
_entity.id
_entity.type
_entity.pdbx_description
1 polymer ?
#
loop_
_entity_poly.entity_id
_entity_poly.type
_entity_poly.pdbx_seq_one_letter_code
_entity_poly.pdbx_strand_id
1 'polypeptide(L)'
;MSMNSPMGLRRTYVYQNEQFTAIPSPSESRTVSVTPGFNERDDKDKDQLREVCETIQSRLRTAVERLFVILECMEEDLSDNSRDLLEDYETKVWPLLIAVDIDLNNLAQTVRHSIDSCTINEQKNLEWLLIVNKYHVKIEKIMEMLVTSIHEDVERVLELRERGVMGLNLKRETILDVKEMGAALRYKMIQI
;
A
#
# COMPACT_ATOMS: atom_id res chain seq x y z
N MET A 1 4.43 39.27 7.83
CA MET A 1 3.85 38.56 6.68
C MET A 1 3.98 37.08 6.99
N SER A 2 2.86 36.47 7.34
CA SER A 2 2.74 35.03 7.67
C SER A 2 2.00 34.34 6.53
N MET A 3 2.15 33.01 6.42
CA MET A 3 1.61 32.04 5.43
C MET A 3 2.74 31.42 4.57
N ASN A 4 2.93 30.11 4.42
CA ASN A 4 2.16 28.93 4.80
C ASN A 4 3.11 27.72 4.97
N SER A 5 2.87 26.90 5.97
CA SER A 5 3.43 25.54 6.09
C SER A 5 2.75 24.60 5.08
N PRO A 6 3.46 23.62 4.46
CA PRO A 6 2.79 22.58 3.72
C PRO A 6 2.18 21.57 4.71
N MET A 7 0.90 21.32 4.47
CA MET A 7 0.04 20.45 5.25
C MET A 7 0.52 19.01 5.18
N GLY A 8 0.63 18.35 6.33
CA GLY A 8 0.60 16.90 6.38
C GLY A 8 -0.74 16.42 5.83
N LEU A 9 -0.69 15.62 4.77
CA LEU A 9 -1.83 14.88 4.23
C LEU A 9 -2.23 13.76 5.20
N ARG A 10 -2.86 14.15 6.31
CA ARG A 10 -3.67 13.26 7.14
C ARG A 10 -5.14 13.49 6.83
N ARG A 11 -5.77 12.44 6.29
CA ARG A 11 -7.20 12.10 6.41
C ARG A 11 -8.21 13.21 6.11
N THR A 12 -8.81 13.12 4.93
CA THR A 12 -10.24 13.43 4.77
C THR A 12 -10.85 12.56 3.67
N TYR A 13 -11.40 11.41 4.06
CA TYR A 13 -12.53 10.83 3.36
C TYR A 13 -13.70 10.76 4.34
N VAL A 14 -14.75 11.49 4.00
CA VAL A 14 -15.97 11.71 4.78
C VAL A 14 -16.86 10.47 4.62
N TYR A 15 -17.12 9.74 5.71
CA TYR A 15 -18.19 8.74 5.78
C TYR A 15 -19.46 9.41 6.29
N GLN A 16 -20.52 9.42 5.47
CA GLN A 16 -21.86 9.84 5.89
C GLN A 16 -22.72 8.61 6.25
N ASN A 17 -23.00 8.52 7.55
CA ASN A 17 -24.24 8.15 8.27
C ASN A 17 -25.15 7.04 7.73
N GLU A 18 -25.31 5.96 8.51
CA GLU A 18 -26.34 5.71 9.55
C GLU A 18 -27.61 5.10 8.97
N GLN A 19 -27.99 3.88 9.40
CA GLN A 19 -29.30 3.59 10.01
C GLN A 19 -29.18 2.37 10.95
N PHE A 20 -29.42 2.64 12.24
CA PHE A 20 -29.69 1.68 13.31
C PHE A 20 -31.18 1.29 13.26
N THR A 21 -31.52 0.00 13.33
CA THR A 21 -32.81 -0.44 13.92
C THR A 21 -32.72 -1.82 14.57
N ALA A 22 -32.92 -1.81 15.89
CA ALA A 22 -33.69 -2.72 16.74
C ALA A 22 -33.52 -4.26 16.69
N ILE A 23 -33.19 -4.81 17.86
CA ILE A 23 -33.27 -6.22 18.28
C ILE A 23 -34.74 -6.62 18.51
N PRO A 24 -35.12 -7.87 18.19
CA PRO A 24 -35.77 -8.70 19.23
C PRO A 24 -35.25 -10.16 19.25
N SER A 25 -34.96 -10.66 20.45
CA SER A 25 -35.05 -12.10 20.83
C SER A 25 -36.50 -12.39 21.31
N PRO A 26 -36.99 -13.64 21.46
CA PRO A 26 -36.22 -14.87 21.75
C PRO A 26 -36.71 -16.21 21.13
N SER A 27 -35.84 -17.21 21.30
CA SER A 27 -36.10 -18.65 21.50
C SER A 27 -36.76 -19.46 20.38
N GLU A 28 -35.98 -20.38 19.80
CA GLU A 28 -36.45 -21.74 19.50
C GLU A 28 -35.27 -22.72 19.41
N SER A 29 -35.33 -23.76 20.24
CA SER A 29 -34.43 -24.91 20.24
C SER A 29 -34.54 -25.67 18.93
N ARG A 30 -33.42 -25.85 18.21
CA ARG A 30 -33.31 -26.89 17.19
C ARG A 30 -31.90 -27.45 17.12
N THR A 31 -31.83 -28.74 17.40
CA THR A 31 -30.75 -29.65 17.02
C THR A 31 -30.25 -29.37 15.62
N VAL A 32 -28.96 -29.08 15.46
CA VAL A 32 -28.29 -29.06 14.16
C VAL A 32 -27.18 -30.10 14.15
N SER A 33 -27.43 -31.11 13.33
CA SER A 33 -26.51 -32.10 12.80
C SER A 33 -25.20 -31.50 12.35
N VAL A 34 -24.08 -32.14 12.74
CA VAL A 34 -22.74 -31.87 12.24
C VAL A 34 -22.69 -32.16 10.74
N THR A 35 -22.82 -31.12 9.91
CA THR A 35 -22.47 -31.17 8.48
C THR A 35 -21.01 -30.72 8.31
N PRO A 36 -20.18 -31.49 7.58
CA PRO A 36 -18.82 -31.08 7.22
C PRO A 36 -18.92 -30.11 6.03
N GLY A 37 -19.32 -28.87 6.29
CA GLY A 37 -19.42 -27.80 5.27
C GLY A 37 -18.65 -26.53 5.63
N PHE A 38 -17.83 -26.57 6.69
CA PHE A 38 -17.22 -25.40 7.30
C PHE A 38 -15.85 -24.99 6.71
N ASN A 39 -15.22 -25.82 5.86
CA ASN A 39 -13.86 -25.52 5.37
C ASN A 39 -13.81 -24.80 4.01
N GLU A 40 -14.81 -24.93 3.13
CA GLU A 40 -14.72 -24.37 1.77
C GLU A 40 -14.87 -22.85 1.67
N ARG A 41 -15.53 -22.19 2.64
CA ARG A 41 -15.68 -20.72 2.64
C ARG A 41 -14.42 -20.02 3.14
N ASP A 42 -13.86 -20.51 4.23
CA ASP A 42 -12.65 -19.97 4.83
C ASP A 42 -11.43 -20.08 3.89
N ASP A 43 -11.33 -21.17 3.12
CA ASP A 43 -10.26 -21.34 2.14
C ASP A 43 -10.41 -20.38 0.96
N LYS A 44 -11.65 -20.11 0.51
CA LYS A 44 -11.90 -19.16 -0.59
C LYS A 44 -11.57 -17.72 -0.21
N ASP A 45 -11.91 -17.30 1.02
CA ASP A 45 -11.61 -15.95 1.51
C ASP A 45 -10.09 -15.76 1.71
N LYS A 46 -9.39 -16.81 2.13
CA LYS A 46 -7.92 -16.84 2.21
C LYS A 46 -7.26 -16.73 0.84
N ASP A 47 -7.75 -17.47 -0.15
CA ASP A 47 -7.22 -17.42 -1.52
C ASP A 47 -7.40 -16.03 -2.13
N GLN A 48 -8.55 -15.40 -1.92
CA GLN A 48 -8.78 -14.02 -2.36
C GLN A 48 -7.84 -13.02 -1.69
N LEU A 49 -7.67 -13.12 -0.37
CA LEU A 49 -6.74 -12.26 0.38
C LEU A 49 -5.28 -12.48 -0.05
N ARG A 50 -4.88 -13.72 -0.35
CA ARG A 50 -3.56 -14.05 -0.91
C ARG A 50 -3.38 -13.36 -2.27
N GLU A 51 -4.34 -13.48 -3.17
CA GLU A 51 -4.32 -12.85 -4.48
C GLU A 51 -4.19 -11.32 -4.39
N VAL A 52 -4.93 -10.69 -3.47
CA VAL A 52 -4.81 -9.24 -3.20
C VAL A 52 -3.40 -8.91 -2.73
N CYS A 53 -2.84 -9.68 -1.80
CA CYS A 53 -1.49 -9.44 -1.31
C CYS A 53 -0.43 -9.58 -2.41
N GLU A 54 -0.53 -10.63 -3.24
CA GLU A 54 0.37 -10.85 -4.39
C GLU A 54 0.25 -9.71 -5.42
N THR A 55 -0.96 -9.22 -5.65
CA THR A 55 -1.22 -8.09 -6.54
C THR A 55 -0.57 -6.80 -6.02
N ILE A 56 -0.74 -6.49 -4.73
CA ILE A 56 -0.08 -5.33 -4.07
C ILE A 56 1.43 -5.45 -4.22
N GLN A 57 2.00 -6.63 -3.92
CA GLN A 57 3.43 -6.89 -4.03
C GLN A 57 3.96 -6.64 -5.45
N SER A 58 3.26 -7.17 -6.45
CA SER A 58 3.64 -7.04 -7.86
C SER A 58 3.59 -5.58 -8.33
N ARG A 59 2.52 -4.86 -7.98
CA ARG A 59 2.36 -3.44 -8.31
C ARG A 59 3.43 -2.58 -7.64
N LEU A 60 3.67 -2.80 -6.34
CA LEU A 60 4.68 -2.06 -5.59
C LEU A 60 6.09 -2.32 -6.11
N ARG A 61 6.42 -3.58 -6.45
CA ARG A 61 7.69 -3.92 -7.08
C ARG A 61 7.88 -3.17 -8.38
N THR A 62 6.86 -3.20 -9.24
CA THR A 62 6.88 -2.50 -10.54
C THR A 62 7.07 -1.00 -10.35
N ALA A 63 6.41 -0.39 -9.36
CA ALA A 63 6.55 1.03 -9.05
C ALA A 63 8.00 1.37 -8.62
N VAL A 64 8.59 0.58 -7.73
CA VAL A 64 9.97 0.79 -7.24
C VAL A 64 11.00 0.56 -8.35
N GLU A 65 10.81 -0.44 -9.21
CA GLU A 65 11.68 -0.69 -10.35
C GLU A 65 11.65 0.46 -11.36
N ARG A 66 10.46 1.00 -11.66
CA ARG A 66 10.32 2.18 -12.54
C ARG A 66 10.94 3.42 -11.93
N LEU A 67 10.73 3.62 -10.63
CA LEU A 67 11.35 4.69 -9.89
C LEU A 67 12.88 4.61 -9.93
N PHE A 68 13.43 3.40 -9.80
CA PHE A 68 14.87 3.18 -9.90
C PHE A 68 15.44 3.61 -11.26
N VAL A 69 14.75 3.28 -12.36
CA VAL A 69 15.16 3.71 -13.70
C VAL A 69 15.15 5.24 -13.82
N ILE A 70 14.12 5.91 -13.28
CA ILE A 70 14.05 7.38 -13.30
C ILE A 70 15.22 7.98 -12.52
N LEU A 71 15.55 7.42 -11.34
CA LEU A 71 16.69 7.88 -10.53
C LEU A 71 18.02 7.73 -11.28
N GLU A 72 18.25 6.61 -11.99
CA GLU A 72 19.44 6.40 -12.81
C GLU A 72 19.54 7.44 -13.93
N CYS A 73 18.43 7.72 -14.64
CA CYS A 73 18.40 8.76 -15.66
C CYS A 73 18.66 10.17 -15.10
N MET A 74 18.24 10.44 -13.86
CA MET A 74 18.51 11.71 -13.18
C MET A 74 19.99 11.86 -12.79
N GLU A 75 20.65 10.77 -12.36
CA GLU A 75 22.08 10.74 -12.02
C GLU A 75 22.99 10.92 -13.26
N GLU A 76 22.56 10.44 -14.42
CA GLU A 76 23.29 10.62 -15.69
C GLU A 76 23.21 12.05 -16.26
N ASP A 77 22.50 12.95 -15.57
CA ASP A 77 22.40 14.39 -15.86
C ASP A 77 22.02 14.70 -17.32
N LEU A 78 21.16 13.86 -17.91
CA LEU A 78 20.52 14.06 -19.20
C LEU A 78 19.50 15.22 -19.08
N SER A 79 20.00 16.45 -18.94
CA SER A 79 19.20 17.64 -18.59
C SER A 79 18.06 17.91 -19.57
N ASP A 80 18.20 17.51 -20.83
CA ASP A 80 17.20 17.69 -21.89
C ASP A 80 15.94 16.82 -21.71
N ASN A 81 15.97 15.79 -20.85
CA ASN A 81 14.86 14.85 -20.68
C ASN A 81 14.09 15.04 -19.37
N SER A 82 14.35 16.10 -18.60
CA SER A 82 13.74 16.29 -17.26
C SER A 82 12.21 16.35 -17.30
N ARG A 83 11.64 16.93 -18.37
CA ARG A 83 10.19 16.97 -18.60
C ARG A 83 9.60 15.60 -18.90
N ASP A 84 10.26 14.83 -19.76
CA ASP A 84 9.84 13.46 -20.10
C ASP A 84 9.95 12.53 -18.89
N LEU A 85 10.96 12.74 -18.03
CA LEU A 85 11.12 12.01 -16.77
C LEU A 85 10.03 12.36 -15.75
N LEU A 86 9.62 13.63 -15.67
CA LEU A 86 8.50 14.05 -14.84
C LEU A 86 7.18 13.44 -15.34
N GLU A 87 6.92 13.51 -16.63
CA GLU A 87 5.75 12.86 -17.23
C GLU A 87 5.76 11.35 -17.01
N ASP A 88 6.91 10.70 -17.17
CA ASP A 88 7.07 9.28 -16.87
C ASP A 88 6.80 8.97 -15.39
N TYR A 89 7.29 9.80 -14.48
CA TYR A 89 7.01 9.62 -13.05
C TYR A 89 5.50 9.72 -12.76
N GLU A 90 4.84 10.78 -13.24
CA GLU A 90 3.43 11.06 -13.01
C GLU A 90 2.50 10.04 -13.68
N THR A 91 2.87 9.52 -14.85
CA THR A 91 2.00 8.62 -15.63
C THR A 91 2.28 7.14 -15.35
N LYS A 92 3.51 6.78 -14.97
CA LYS A 92 3.93 5.37 -14.84
C LYS A 92 4.16 4.94 -13.40
N VAL A 93 4.58 5.82 -12.49
CA VAL A 93 4.89 5.48 -11.09
C VAL A 93 3.74 5.88 -10.17
N TRP A 94 3.30 7.13 -10.26
CA TRP A 94 2.27 7.66 -9.36
C TRP A 94 0.94 6.88 -9.37
N PRO A 95 0.39 6.45 -10.53
CA PRO A 95 -0.86 5.70 -10.54
C PRO A 95 -0.72 4.30 -9.91
N LEU A 96 0.47 3.70 -9.99
CA LEU A 96 0.76 2.44 -9.31
C LEU A 96 0.76 2.62 -7.80
N LEU A 97 1.37 3.71 -7.30
CA LEU A 97 1.38 4.01 -5.87
C LEU A 97 -0.04 4.27 -5.33
N ILE A 98 -0.86 5.03 -6.06
CA ILE A 98 -2.28 5.23 -5.71
C ILE A 98 -3.03 3.90 -5.67
N ALA A 99 -2.86 3.05 -6.69
CA ALA A 99 -3.52 1.75 -6.73
C ALA A 99 -3.12 0.86 -5.55
N VAL A 100 -1.83 0.84 -5.20
CA VAL A 100 -1.32 0.10 -4.04
C VAL A 100 -1.89 0.63 -2.72
N ASP A 101 -2.01 1.95 -2.55
CA ASP A 101 -2.60 2.55 -1.35
C ASP A 101 -4.09 2.16 -1.18
N ILE A 102 -4.86 2.20 -2.28
CA ILE A 102 -6.25 1.76 -2.28
C ILE A 102 -6.35 0.28 -1.91
N ASP A 103 -5.54 -0.57 -2.54
CA ASP A 103 -5.54 -2.01 -2.28
C ASP A 103 -5.12 -2.33 -0.83
N LEU A 104 -4.15 -1.60 -0.27
CA LEU A 104 -3.74 -1.73 1.14
C LEU A 104 -4.85 -1.34 2.11
N ASN A 105 -5.53 -0.22 1.85
CA ASN A 105 -6.66 0.20 2.66
C ASN A 105 -7.79 -0.84 2.64
N ASN A 106 -8.09 -1.40 1.47
CA ASN A 106 -9.07 -2.47 1.33
C ASN A 106 -8.61 -3.74 2.07
N LEU A 107 -7.34 -4.13 1.93
CA LEU A 107 -6.75 -5.26 2.64
C LEU A 107 -6.87 -5.08 4.17
N ALA A 108 -6.57 -3.89 4.69
CA ALA A 108 -6.67 -3.57 6.10
C ALA A 108 -8.11 -3.71 6.63
N GLN A 109 -9.09 -3.24 5.86
CA GLN A 109 -10.51 -3.35 6.20
C GLN A 109 -10.95 -4.82 6.22
N THR A 110 -10.59 -5.59 5.19
CA THR A 110 -10.92 -7.02 5.11
C THR A 110 -10.28 -7.80 6.25
N VAL A 111 -8.99 -7.62 6.50
CA VAL A 111 -8.28 -8.31 7.60
C VAL A 111 -8.89 -7.98 8.96
N ARG A 112 -9.25 -6.71 9.20
CA ARG A 112 -9.91 -6.32 10.46
C ARG A 112 -11.27 -7.00 10.60
N HIS A 113 -12.09 -6.96 9.55
CA HIS A 113 -13.40 -7.60 9.55
C HIS A 113 -13.31 -9.12 9.77
N SER A 114 -12.33 -9.78 9.14
CA SER A 114 -12.06 -11.21 9.33
C SER A 114 -11.60 -11.53 10.75
N ILE A 115 -10.72 -10.71 11.35
CA ILE A 115 -10.29 -10.89 12.74
C ILE A 115 -11.47 -10.71 13.72
N ASP A 116 -12.29 -9.68 13.51
CA ASP A 116 -13.43 -9.38 14.38
C ASP A 116 -14.53 -10.46 14.30
N SER A 117 -14.61 -11.15 13.17
CA SER A 117 -15.59 -12.22 12.92
C SER A 117 -15.08 -13.63 13.27
N CYS A 118 -13.78 -13.80 13.49
CA CYS A 118 -13.18 -15.10 13.83
C CYS A 118 -13.63 -15.57 15.22
N THR A 119 -14.08 -16.82 15.29
CA THR A 119 -14.38 -17.44 16.59
C THR A 119 -13.12 -18.00 17.26
N ILE A 120 -13.12 -18.09 18.60
CA ILE A 120 -11.97 -18.54 19.42
C ILE A 120 -11.47 -19.95 19.04
N ASN A 121 -12.31 -20.78 18.40
CA ASN A 121 -11.93 -22.13 17.97
C ASN A 121 -11.16 -22.17 16.64
N GLU A 122 -11.01 -21.05 15.92
CA GLU A 122 -10.35 -20.95 14.61
C GLU A 122 -8.89 -20.45 14.71
N GLN A 123 -8.12 -21.01 15.65
CA GLN A 123 -6.76 -20.56 15.97
C GLN A 123 -5.84 -20.45 14.74
N LYS A 124 -5.94 -21.37 13.77
CA LYS A 124 -5.14 -21.35 12.53
C LYS A 124 -5.52 -20.21 11.59
N ASN A 125 -6.81 -19.84 11.52
CA ASN A 125 -7.27 -18.71 10.71
C ASN A 125 -6.75 -17.41 11.33
N LEU A 126 -6.84 -17.29 12.65
CA LEU A 126 -6.32 -16.14 13.38
C LEU A 126 -4.80 -15.97 13.20
N GLU A 127 -4.01 -17.04 13.34
CA GLU A 127 -2.56 -17.00 13.12
C GLU A 127 -2.19 -16.53 11.71
N TRP A 128 -2.89 -17.03 10.69
CA TRP A 128 -2.66 -16.60 9.31
C TRP A 128 -3.08 -15.13 9.09
N LEU A 129 -4.23 -14.69 9.61
CA LEU A 129 -4.66 -13.28 9.56
C LEU A 129 -3.66 -12.35 10.24
N LEU A 130 -3.02 -12.78 11.32
CA LEU A 130 -1.95 -12.02 11.97
C LEU A 130 -0.69 -11.90 11.09
N ILE A 131 -0.36 -12.93 10.29
CA ILE A 131 0.72 -12.87 9.30
C ILE A 131 0.38 -11.84 8.22
N VAL A 132 -0.85 -11.87 7.69
CA VAL A 132 -1.33 -10.90 6.68
C VAL A 132 -1.33 -9.48 7.25
N ASN A 133 -1.79 -9.28 8.49
CA ASN A 133 -1.75 -7.97 9.14
C ASN A 133 -0.31 -7.45 9.32
N LYS A 134 0.63 -8.33 9.71
CA LYS A 134 2.05 -7.97 9.80
C LYS A 134 2.65 -7.63 8.43
N TYR A 135 2.21 -8.32 7.37
CA TYR A 135 2.55 -7.97 6.00
C TYR A 135 2.01 -6.58 5.63
N HIS A 136 0.72 -6.32 5.85
CA HIS A 136 0.08 -5.02 5.61
C HIS A 136 0.88 -3.88 6.27
N VAL A 137 1.15 -3.97 7.58
CA VAL A 137 1.89 -2.93 8.32
C VAL A 137 3.30 -2.68 7.75
N LYS A 138 3.96 -3.71 7.22
CA LYS A 138 5.28 -3.54 6.58
C LYS A 138 5.17 -2.81 5.26
N ILE A 139 4.20 -3.17 4.42
CA ILE A 139 4.02 -2.54 3.12
C ILE A 139 3.53 -1.10 3.28
N GLU A 140 2.64 -0.83 4.24
CA GLU A 140 2.17 0.51 4.59
C GLU A 140 3.35 1.45 4.92
N LYS A 141 4.35 0.97 5.68
CA LYS A 141 5.57 1.75 5.96
C LYS A 141 6.40 2.03 4.71
N ILE A 142 6.49 1.07 3.79
CA ILE A 142 7.20 1.27 2.51
C ILE A 142 6.47 2.33 1.69
N MET A 143 5.14 2.25 1.62
CA MET A 143 4.30 3.23 0.93
C MET A 143 4.41 4.62 1.54
N GLU A 144 4.40 4.75 2.87
CA GLU A 144 4.59 6.02 3.55
C GLU A 144 5.92 6.68 3.16
N MET A 145 7.03 5.91 3.17
CA MET A 145 8.33 6.44 2.74
C MET A 145 8.37 6.82 1.26
N LEU A 146 7.75 6.02 0.38
CA LEU A 146 7.68 6.31 -1.05
C LEU A 146 6.91 7.59 -1.36
N VAL A 147 5.76 7.79 -0.71
CA VAL A 147 4.84 8.90 -0.98
C VAL A 147 5.25 10.19 -0.28
N THR A 148 5.95 10.12 0.86
CA THR A 148 6.39 11.31 1.58
C THR A 148 7.81 11.69 1.18
N SER A 149 8.82 10.97 1.68
CA SER A 149 10.23 11.35 1.51
C SER A 149 10.69 11.29 0.06
N ILE A 150 10.38 10.19 -0.64
CA ILE A 150 10.96 9.92 -1.95
C ILE A 150 10.23 10.69 -3.05
N HIS A 151 8.90 10.67 -3.05
CA HIS A 151 8.08 11.43 -4.00
C HIS A 151 8.38 12.93 -3.92
N GLU A 152 8.35 13.53 -2.73
CA GLU A 152 8.61 14.97 -2.57
C GLU A 152 10.00 15.37 -3.08
N ASP A 153 11.01 14.53 -2.87
CA ASP A 153 12.37 14.85 -3.32
C ASP A 153 12.53 14.68 -4.84
N VAL A 154 11.94 13.64 -5.42
CA VAL A 154 11.95 13.38 -6.87
C VAL A 154 11.19 14.46 -7.61
N GLU A 155 9.96 14.75 -7.19
CA GLU A 155 9.10 15.80 -7.75
C GLU A 155 9.80 17.17 -7.68
N ARG A 156 10.33 17.54 -6.51
CA ARG A 156 11.07 18.80 -6.33
C ARG A 156 12.24 18.93 -7.31
N VAL A 157 13.04 17.89 -7.48
CA VAL A 157 14.20 17.95 -8.39
C VAL A 157 13.74 18.05 -9.84
N LEU A 158 12.76 17.25 -10.26
CA LEU A 158 12.25 17.24 -11.63
C LEU A 158 11.56 18.55 -12.00
N GLU A 159 10.67 19.08 -11.15
CA GLU A 159 10.00 20.38 -11.38
C GLU A 159 11.00 21.53 -11.51
N LEU A 160 12.01 21.57 -10.64
CA LEU A 160 12.99 22.65 -10.67
C LEU A 160 13.93 22.52 -11.87
N ARG A 161 14.29 21.30 -12.29
CA ARG A 161 15.04 21.06 -13.52
C ARG A 161 14.23 21.45 -14.76
N GLU A 162 12.94 21.14 -14.80
CA GLU A 162 12.03 21.58 -15.87
C GLU A 162 11.99 23.12 -15.99
N ARG A 163 12.03 23.83 -14.85
CA ARG A 163 12.13 25.29 -14.79
C ARG A 163 13.52 25.85 -15.15
N GLY A 164 14.48 24.99 -15.50
CA GLY A 164 15.84 25.37 -15.92
C GLY A 164 16.84 25.54 -14.77
N VAL A 165 16.53 25.07 -13.56
CA VAL A 165 17.45 25.12 -12.41
C VAL A 165 18.43 23.95 -12.47
N MET A 166 19.69 24.25 -12.77
CA MET A 166 20.77 23.27 -12.90
C MET A 166 21.46 22.96 -11.57
N GLY A 167 22.18 21.83 -11.50
CA GLY A 167 22.98 21.44 -10.33
C GLY A 167 22.16 20.88 -9.15
N LEU A 168 20.87 20.63 -9.37
CA LEU A 168 20.00 19.99 -8.39
C LEU A 168 20.18 18.48 -8.43
N ASN A 169 20.44 17.91 -7.27
CA ASN A 169 20.54 16.47 -7.08
C ASN A 169 19.48 16.02 -6.07
N LEU A 170 19.15 14.74 -6.18
CA LEU A 170 18.39 14.04 -5.16
C LEU A 170 19.21 13.97 -3.87
N LYS A 171 18.52 13.91 -2.74
CA LYS A 171 19.17 13.63 -1.47
C LYS A 171 19.78 12.23 -1.53
N ARG A 172 20.94 12.08 -0.91
CA ARG A 172 21.60 10.78 -0.78
C ARG A 172 20.69 9.74 -0.10
N GLU A 173 19.92 10.17 0.89
CA GLU A 173 18.96 9.34 1.62
C GLU A 173 17.92 8.75 0.66
N THR A 174 17.30 9.56 -0.20
CA THR A 174 16.36 9.12 -1.24
C THR A 174 16.92 7.99 -2.11
N ILE A 175 18.16 8.15 -2.56
CA ILE A 175 18.83 7.16 -3.43
C ILE A 175 19.09 5.86 -2.66
N LEU A 176 19.54 5.95 -1.41
CA LEU A 176 19.79 4.79 -0.55
C LEU A 176 18.49 4.05 -0.22
N ASP A 177 17.44 4.79 0.13
CA ASP A 177 16.13 4.24 0.51
C ASP A 177 15.52 3.46 -0.66
N VAL A 178 15.53 4.01 -1.87
CA VAL A 178 15.01 3.29 -3.05
C VAL A 178 15.84 2.06 -3.39
N LYS A 179 17.17 2.11 -3.23
CA LYS A 179 18.06 0.96 -3.41
C LYS A 179 17.77 -0.14 -2.38
N GLU A 180 17.60 0.23 -1.11
CA GLU A 180 17.28 -0.70 -0.03
C GLU A 180 15.88 -1.31 -0.21
N MET A 181 14.87 -0.51 -0.57
CA MET A 181 13.52 -0.97 -0.89
C MET A 181 13.54 -1.96 -2.05
N GLY A 182 14.24 -1.63 -3.14
CA GLY A 182 14.38 -2.52 -4.28
C GLY A 182 15.01 -3.87 -3.89
N ALA A 183 16.04 -3.86 -3.04
CA ALA A 183 16.62 -5.10 -2.52
C ALA A 183 15.65 -5.86 -1.60
N ALA A 184 14.96 -5.16 -0.70
CA ALA A 184 14.00 -5.78 0.23
C ALA A 184 12.84 -6.46 -0.51
N LEU A 185 12.29 -5.81 -1.54
CA LEU A 185 11.20 -6.34 -2.36
C LEU A 185 11.65 -7.51 -3.27
N ARG A 186 12.95 -7.60 -3.62
CA ARG A 186 13.52 -8.72 -4.36
C ARG A 186 13.84 -9.95 -3.50
N TYR A 187 14.30 -9.75 -2.25
CA TYR A 187 14.82 -10.85 -1.41
C TYR A 187 13.91 -11.26 -0.24
N LYS A 188 12.95 -10.44 0.16
CA LYS A 188 12.14 -10.66 1.40
C LYS A 188 10.64 -10.48 1.20
N MET A 189 10.07 -11.04 0.14
CA MET A 189 8.61 -11.17 0.11
C MET A 189 8.17 -12.28 1.07
N ILE A 190 7.28 -11.90 1.99
CA ILE A 190 6.65 -12.80 2.96
C ILE A 190 5.90 -13.87 2.15
N GLN A 191 6.23 -15.15 2.37
CA GLN A 191 5.35 -16.24 1.98
C GLN A 191 4.09 -16.10 2.85
N ILE A 192 3.06 -15.46 2.27
CA ILE A 192 1.70 -15.45 2.81
C ILE A 192 1.10 -16.83 2.60
#